data_AF-A0A9D2LLK1-F1
#
_entry.id   AF-A0A9D2LLK1-F1
#
_cell.length_a   1.000
_cell.length_b   1.000
_cell.length_c   1.000
_cell.angle_alpha   90.00
_cell.angle_beta   90.00
_cell.angle_gamma   90.00
#
_symmetry.space_group_name_H-M   'P 1'
#
loop_
_entity.id
_entity.type
_entity.pdbx_description
1 polymer ?
#
loop_
_entity_poly.entity_id
_entity_poly.type
_entity_poly.pdbx_seq_one_letter_code
_entity_poly.pdbx_strand_id
1 'polypeptide(L)'
;MVNVSTVLLIVLLAMILGVAALVCLCVWIYRDCKQRGGNAVLWVIICIAASPVIGLILYLVAGRREIRVPCQNCGAMIENRAVFCEFCGTRQEPGRIPSDFGKQRGKYGALIAAAVCFACMIILMIGAVVVAISSPQLLDDLHLNTGYTVGSITTGGSEDWHVRYSTASDGYRYYKTLTLEDPSRQQLSIQVDCEESGLVLYLRQGEYEEQLEISSFSAPYHYTLDGFKGGKLELCLEVQGAKNTKCDISLW
;
A
#
# COMPACT_ATOMS: atom_id res chain seq x y z
N MET A 1 -19.40 -11.37 -5.15
CA MET A 1 -19.20 -10.13 -4.38
C MET A 1 -17.81 -10.22 -3.76
N VAL A 2 -16.95 -9.26 -4.03
CA VAL A 2 -15.61 -9.22 -3.44
C VAL A 2 -15.76 -8.55 -2.08
N ASN A 3 -15.51 -9.30 -1.01
CA ASN A 3 -15.64 -8.78 0.35
C ASN A 3 -14.33 -8.15 0.81
N VAL A 4 -14.37 -7.19 1.74
CA VAL A 4 -13.19 -6.59 2.39
C VAL A 4 -12.18 -7.66 2.85
N SER A 5 -12.67 -8.76 3.41
CA SER A 5 -11.84 -9.88 3.88
C SER A 5 -11.02 -10.53 2.76
N THR A 6 -11.52 -10.56 1.52
CA THR A 6 -10.80 -11.16 0.38
C THR A 6 -9.63 -10.28 -0.06
N VAL A 7 -9.81 -8.96 -0.13
CA VAL A 7 -8.74 -8.00 -0.42
C VAL A 7 -7.69 -8.04 0.67
N LEU A 8 -8.12 -8.08 1.94
CA LEU A 8 -7.21 -8.18 3.09
C LEU A 8 -6.38 -9.47 3.03
N LEU A 9 -6.98 -10.61 2.66
CA LEU A 9 -6.26 -11.87 2.48
C LEU A 9 -5.22 -11.81 1.37
N ILE A 10 -5.53 -11.16 0.23
CA ILE A 10 -4.58 -10.95 -0.86
C ILE A 10 -3.40 -10.09 -0.40
N VAL A 11 -3.66 -9.01 0.34
CA VAL A 11 -2.62 -8.13 0.89
C VAL A 11 -1.74 -8.89 1.89
N LEU A 12 -2.33 -9.69 2.79
CA LEU A 12 -1.57 -10.53 3.73
C LEU A 12 -0.67 -11.53 3.00
N LEU A 13 -1.19 -12.20 1.96
CA LEU A 13 -0.40 -13.11 1.14
C LEU A 13 0.76 -12.41 0.44
N ALA A 14 0.53 -11.20 -0.09
CA ALA A 14 1.57 -10.38 -0.70
C ALA A 14 2.67 -10.01 0.30
N MET A 15 2.32 -9.65 1.54
CA MET A 15 3.27 -9.35 2.60
C MET A 15 4.12 -10.59 2.97
N ILE A 16 3.51 -11.76 3.07
CA ILE A 16 4.22 -13.03 3.33
C ILE A 16 5.23 -13.30 2.22
N LEU A 17 4.85 -13.10 0.95
CA LEU A 17 5.76 -13.25 -0.19
C LEU A 17 6.89 -12.21 -0.18
N GLY A 18 6.62 -10.98 0.27
CA GLY A 18 7.65 -9.95 0.47
C GLY A 18 8.70 -10.37 1.51
N VAL A 19 8.25 -10.92 2.65
CA VAL A 19 9.16 -11.47 3.67
C VAL A 19 9.93 -12.67 3.13
N ALA A 20 9.27 -13.59 2.42
CA ALA A 20 9.92 -14.74 1.79
C ALA A 20 11.00 -14.30 0.79
N ALA A 21 10.72 -13.28 -0.04
CA ALA A 21 11.67 -12.71 -0.98
C ALA A 21 12.90 -12.14 -0.26
N LEU A 22 12.71 -11.39 0.83
CA LEU A 22 13.80 -10.85 1.66
C LEU A 22 14.66 -11.98 2.26
N VAL A 23 14.03 -13.01 2.82
CA VAL A 23 14.76 -14.15 3.42
C VAL A 23 15.57 -14.88 2.35
N CYS A 24 14.97 -15.20 1.20
CA CYS A 24 15.66 -15.86 0.10
C CYS A 24 16.85 -15.02 -0.42
N LEU A 25 16.67 -13.70 -0.51
CA LEU A 25 17.74 -12.78 -0.90
C LEU A 25 18.88 -12.78 0.12
N CYS A 26 18.57 -12.68 1.42
CA CYS A 26 19.56 -12.73 2.49
C CYS A 26 20.32 -14.06 2.50
N VAL A 27 19.62 -15.18 2.30
CA VAL A 27 20.23 -16.52 2.18
C VAL A 27 21.17 -16.58 0.98
N TRP A 28 20.80 -15.97 -0.15
CA TRP A 28 21.67 -15.91 -1.32
C TRP A 28 22.92 -15.06 -1.05
N ILE A 29 22.78 -13.84 -0.54
CA ILE A 29 23.90 -12.95 -0.19
C ILE A 29 24.84 -13.64 0.79
N TYR A 30 24.29 -14.29 1.83
CA TYR A 30 25.08 -15.02 2.82
C TYR A 30 25.91 -16.13 2.17
N ARG A 31 25.28 -16.96 1.31
CA ARG A 31 25.95 -18.07 0.62
C ARG A 31 26.99 -17.59 -0.38
N ASP A 32 26.69 -16.60 -1.22
CA ASP A 32 27.64 -16.06 -2.20
C ASP A 32 28.83 -15.38 -1.49
N CYS A 33 28.60 -14.67 -0.37
CA CYS A 33 29.67 -14.02 0.39
C CYS A 33 30.57 -15.02 1.11
N LYS A 34 29.98 -16.05 1.75
CA LYS A 34 30.74 -17.10 2.45
C LYS A 34 31.60 -17.91 1.48
N GLN A 35 31.11 -18.16 0.27
CA GLN A 35 31.89 -18.79 -0.80
C GLN A 35 33.10 -17.95 -1.26
N ARG A 36 33.03 -16.63 -1.09
CA ARG A 36 34.10 -15.68 -1.46
C ARG A 36 35.01 -15.31 -0.29
N GLY A 37 34.85 -15.96 0.87
CA GLY A 37 35.66 -15.71 2.07
C GLY A 37 35.41 -14.32 2.72
N GLY A 38 34.29 -13.67 2.40
CA GLY A 38 33.93 -12.37 2.97
C GLY A 38 33.13 -12.49 4.29
N ASN A 39 32.95 -11.36 4.99
CA ASN A 39 32.07 -11.29 6.14
C ASN A 39 30.60 -11.29 5.71
N ALA A 40 30.01 -12.49 5.60
CA ALA A 40 28.66 -12.69 5.12
C ALA A 40 27.58 -12.02 6.00
N VAL A 41 27.78 -12.00 7.33
CA VAL A 41 26.81 -11.43 8.27
C VAL A 41 26.70 -9.92 8.09
N LEU A 42 27.82 -9.24 7.90
CA LEU A 42 27.86 -7.80 7.64
C LEU A 42 26.99 -7.44 6.43
N TRP A 43 27.13 -8.16 5.32
CA TRP A 43 26.39 -7.88 4.09
C TRP A 43 24.89 -8.19 4.20
N VAL A 44 24.51 -9.19 4.99
CA VAL A 44 23.09 -9.45 5.30
C VAL A 44 22.50 -8.30 6.13
N ILE A 45 23.22 -7.80 7.14
CA ILE A 45 22.78 -6.67 7.96
C ILE A 45 22.61 -5.42 7.09
N ILE A 46 23.58 -5.12 6.23
CA ILE A 46 23.50 -3.99 5.27
C ILE A 46 22.27 -4.15 4.37
N CYS A 47 22.00 -5.38 3.90
CA CYS A 47 20.85 -5.65 3.05
C CYS A 47 19.50 -5.39 3.73
N ILE A 48 19.39 -5.73 5.01
CA ILE A 48 18.18 -5.49 5.80
C ILE A 48 18.05 -4.00 6.15
N ALA A 49 19.15 -3.34 6.52
CA ALA A 49 19.14 -1.95 7.01
C ALA A 49 18.93 -0.91 5.90
N ALA A 50 19.51 -1.11 4.70
CA ALA A 50 19.39 -0.14 3.61
C ALA A 50 18.06 -0.28 2.86
N SER A 51 17.77 -1.51 2.45
CA SER A 51 16.57 -2.02 1.76
C SER A 51 17.02 -3.22 0.93
N PRO A 52 16.10 -4.14 0.55
CA PRO A 52 16.48 -5.33 -0.22
C PRO A 52 17.18 -4.98 -1.56
N VAL A 53 16.67 -3.95 -2.25
CA VAL A 53 17.20 -3.53 -3.56
C VAL A 53 18.53 -2.80 -3.42
N ILE A 54 18.61 -1.79 -2.55
CA ILE A 54 19.85 -1.02 -2.34
C ILE A 54 20.94 -1.94 -1.76
N GLY A 55 20.57 -2.79 -0.82
CA GLY A 55 21.41 -3.82 -0.23
C GLY A 55 22.03 -4.77 -1.24
N LEU A 56 21.21 -5.28 -2.16
CA LEU A 56 21.68 -6.12 -3.26
C LEU A 56 22.65 -5.37 -4.17
N ILE A 57 22.35 -4.12 -4.55
CA ILE A 57 23.24 -3.31 -5.39
C ILE A 57 24.59 -3.08 -4.70
N LEU A 58 24.58 -2.68 -3.43
CA LEU A 58 25.80 -2.47 -2.63
C LEU A 58 26.61 -3.77 -2.52
N TYR A 59 25.94 -4.90 -2.30
CA TYR A 59 26.61 -6.19 -2.27
C TYR A 59 27.25 -6.52 -3.62
N LEU A 60 26.55 -6.34 -4.74
CA LEU A 60 27.07 -6.66 -6.08
C LEU A 60 28.27 -5.78 -6.47
N VAL A 61 28.25 -4.49 -6.12
CA VAL A 61 29.28 -3.52 -6.50
C VAL A 61 30.48 -3.57 -5.55
N ALA A 62 30.25 -3.54 -4.24
CA ALA A 62 31.30 -3.39 -3.24
C ALA A 62 31.58 -4.67 -2.43
N GLY A 63 30.57 -5.51 -2.21
CA GLY A 63 30.68 -6.70 -1.36
C GLY A 63 31.14 -7.96 -2.06
N ARG A 64 30.91 -8.05 -3.36
CA ARG A 64 31.12 -9.26 -4.15
C ARG A 64 32.56 -9.34 -4.64
N ARG A 65 33.45 -9.81 -3.76
CA ARG A 65 34.87 -10.02 -4.05
C ARG A 65 35.12 -11.17 -5.04
N GLU A 66 36.25 -11.15 -5.73
CA GLU A 66 36.68 -12.28 -6.55
C GLU A 66 36.98 -13.52 -5.68
N ILE A 67 36.78 -14.71 -6.26
CA ILE A 67 37.07 -15.97 -5.58
C ILE A 67 38.59 -16.10 -5.48
N ARG A 68 39.10 -16.37 -4.27
CA ARG A 68 40.51 -16.69 -4.05
C ARG A 68 40.73 -18.20 -4.04
N VAL A 69 41.79 -18.65 -4.69
CA VAL A 69 42.18 -20.06 -4.84
C VAL A 69 43.62 -20.24 -4.36
N PRO A 70 43.99 -21.42 -3.83
CA PRO A 70 45.37 -21.68 -3.42
C PRO A 70 46.29 -21.80 -4.64
N CYS A 71 47.48 -21.21 -4.56
CA CYS A 71 48.53 -21.33 -5.57
C CYS A 71 49.03 -22.77 -5.71
N GLN A 72 49.22 -23.25 -6.94
CA GLN A 72 49.66 -24.63 -7.22
C GLN A 72 51.09 -24.95 -6.78
N ASN A 73 51.93 -23.93 -6.53
CA ASN A 73 53.32 -24.11 -6.14
C ASN A 73 53.55 -23.86 -4.65
N CYS A 74 53.12 -22.70 -4.13
CA CYS A 74 53.39 -22.29 -2.75
C CYS A 74 52.19 -22.39 -1.79
N GLY A 75 50.98 -22.68 -2.29
CA GLY A 75 49.77 -22.77 -1.47
C GLY A 75 49.16 -21.44 -1.02
N ALA A 76 49.76 -20.29 -1.35
CA ALA A 76 49.22 -18.98 -0.97
C ALA A 76 47.87 -18.68 -1.67
N MET A 77 46.94 -18.04 -0.97
CA MET A 77 45.61 -17.71 -1.49
C MET A 77 45.66 -16.49 -2.42
N ILE A 78 45.55 -16.75 -3.73
CA ILE A 78 45.62 -15.75 -4.80
C ILE A 78 44.26 -15.60 -5.49
N GLU A 79 44.06 -14.52 -6.25
CA GLU A 79 42.85 -14.35 -7.06
C GLU A 79 42.78 -15.41 -8.16
N ASN A 80 41.59 -15.99 -8.41
CA ASN A 80 41.40 -17.03 -9.44
C ASN A 80 41.78 -16.56 -10.86
N ARG A 81 41.80 -15.24 -11.09
CA ARG A 81 42.19 -14.63 -12.37
C ARG A 81 43.67 -14.23 -12.43
N ALA A 82 44.43 -14.41 -11.35
CA ALA A 82 45.84 -14.06 -11.32
C ALA A 82 46.65 -14.98 -12.25
N VAL A 83 47.30 -14.40 -13.26
CA VAL A 83 48.17 -15.12 -14.20
C VAL A 83 49.49 -15.52 -13.54
N PHE A 84 49.93 -14.76 -12.54
CA PHE A 84 51.14 -15.03 -11.76
C PHE A 84 50.80 -14.98 -10.27
N CYS A 85 51.44 -15.84 -9.48
CA CYS A 85 51.30 -15.78 -8.03
C CYS A 85 52.04 -14.56 -7.47
N GLU A 86 51.35 -13.71 -6.71
CA GLU A 86 51.90 -12.53 -6.03
C GLU A 86 52.96 -12.86 -4.96
N PHE A 87 53.02 -14.12 -4.51
CA PHE A 87 53.97 -14.58 -3.48
C PHE A 87 55.19 -15.30 -4.05
N CYS A 88 55.01 -16.22 -5.01
CA CYS A 88 56.11 -17.06 -5.53
C CYS A 88 56.48 -16.79 -7.00
N GLY A 89 55.77 -15.90 -7.70
CA GLY A 89 56.01 -15.57 -9.09
C GLY A 89 55.66 -16.68 -10.09
N THR A 90 55.24 -17.87 -9.63
CA THR A 90 54.89 -18.98 -10.51
C THR A 90 53.65 -18.65 -11.32
N ARG A 91 53.73 -18.84 -12.64
CA ARG A 91 52.62 -18.70 -13.56
C ARG A 91 51.52 -19.70 -13.19
N GLN A 92 50.29 -19.22 -13.07
CA GLN A 92 49.11 -20.03 -12.82
C GLN A 92 48.31 -20.15 -14.12
N GLU A 93 47.53 -21.22 -14.24
CA GLU A 93 46.50 -21.33 -15.26
C GLU A 93 45.24 -20.62 -14.74
N PRO A 94 44.90 -19.40 -15.25
CA PRO A 94 43.74 -18.66 -14.77
C PRO A 94 42.45 -19.44 -15.05
N GLY A 95 41.54 -19.48 -14.07
CA GLY A 95 40.25 -20.14 -14.22
C GLY A 95 40.21 -21.63 -13.88
N ARG A 96 41.32 -22.23 -13.41
CA ARG A 96 41.30 -23.60 -12.88
C ARG A 96 40.72 -23.60 -11.46
N ILE A 97 39.39 -23.62 -11.36
CA ILE A 97 38.68 -23.83 -10.11
C ILE A 97 38.93 -25.29 -9.68
N PRO A 98 39.52 -25.57 -8.50
CA PRO A 98 39.70 -26.96 -8.05
C PRO A 98 38.36 -27.70 -8.06
N SER A 99 38.34 -28.94 -8.53
CA SER A 99 37.11 -29.76 -8.68
C SER A 99 36.32 -29.92 -7.39
N ASP A 100 36.96 -29.71 -6.24
CA ASP A 100 36.36 -29.78 -4.90
C ASP A 100 35.66 -28.47 -4.45
N PHE A 101 35.76 -27.37 -5.22
CA PHE A 101 34.91 -26.18 -5.07
C PHE A 101 33.47 -26.41 -5.58
N GLY A 102 32.95 -27.61 -5.33
CA GLY A 102 31.53 -27.92 -5.22
C GLY A 102 30.76 -27.94 -6.54
N LYS A 103 30.25 -29.12 -6.90
CA LYS A 103 29.10 -29.31 -7.80
C LYS A 103 28.09 -28.15 -7.66
N GLN A 104 28.06 -27.27 -8.68
CA GLN A 104 27.29 -26.02 -8.73
C GLN A 104 25.77 -26.23 -8.89
N ARG A 105 25.13 -27.09 -8.10
CA ARG A 105 23.66 -27.18 -8.08
C ARG A 105 23.10 -26.15 -7.10
N GLY A 106 22.52 -25.06 -7.63
CA GLY A 106 21.72 -24.10 -6.86
C GLY A 106 22.34 -22.73 -6.58
N LYS A 107 23.44 -22.34 -7.24
CA LYS A 107 24.10 -21.03 -7.03
C LYS A 107 23.15 -19.82 -7.16
N TYR A 108 22.15 -19.95 -8.04
CA TYR A 108 21.14 -18.91 -8.27
C TYR A 108 19.75 -19.28 -7.73
N GLY A 109 19.57 -20.46 -7.13
CA GLY A 109 18.24 -20.95 -6.74
C GLY A 109 17.54 -20.03 -5.74
N ALA A 110 18.25 -19.60 -4.70
CA ALA A 110 17.73 -18.65 -3.71
C ALA A 110 17.49 -17.25 -4.31
N LEU A 111 18.30 -16.82 -5.26
CA LEU A 111 18.13 -15.53 -5.94
C LEU A 111 16.91 -15.55 -6.88
N ILE A 112 16.74 -16.63 -7.64
CA ILE A 112 15.57 -16.84 -8.52
C ILE A 112 14.30 -16.90 -7.67
N ALA A 113 14.31 -17.67 -6.57
CA ALA A 113 13.19 -17.73 -5.65
C ALA A 113 12.84 -16.34 -5.09
N ALA A 114 13.84 -15.55 -4.67
CA ALA A 114 13.63 -14.17 -4.21
C ALA A 114 12.98 -13.29 -5.29
N ALA A 115 13.47 -13.36 -6.53
CA ALA A 115 12.93 -12.61 -7.66
C ALA A 115 11.49 -13.02 -8.01
N VAL A 116 11.19 -14.32 -8.01
CA VAL A 116 9.84 -14.85 -8.26
C VAL A 116 8.87 -14.42 -7.16
N CYS A 117 9.23 -14.57 -5.88
CA CYS A 117 8.40 -14.12 -4.75
C CYS A 117 8.14 -12.61 -4.82
N PHE A 118 9.16 -11.82 -5.17
CA PHE A 118 9.02 -10.37 -5.31
C PHE A 118 8.09 -9.99 -6.49
N ALA A 119 8.22 -10.65 -7.64
CA ALA A 119 7.33 -10.44 -8.78
C ALA A 119 5.88 -10.84 -8.45
N CYS A 120 5.66 -11.99 -7.82
CA CYS A 120 4.35 -12.43 -7.37
C CYS A 120 3.74 -11.45 -6.36
N MET A 121 4.54 -10.94 -5.41
CA MET A 121 4.10 -9.92 -4.46
C MET A 121 3.60 -8.65 -5.19
N ILE A 122 4.35 -8.14 -6.17
CA ILE A 122 3.95 -6.96 -6.95
C ILE A 122 2.64 -7.24 -7.71
N ILE A 123 2.52 -8.39 -8.36
CA ILE A 123 1.32 -8.77 -9.12
C ILE A 123 0.10 -8.82 -8.20
N LEU A 124 0.23 -9.43 -7.01
CA LEU A 124 -0.86 -9.49 -6.04
C LEU A 124 -1.23 -8.11 -5.49
N MET A 125 -0.25 -7.24 -5.24
CA MET A 125 -0.52 -5.87 -4.80
C MET A 125 -1.27 -5.08 -5.87
N ILE A 126 -0.85 -5.15 -7.13
CA ILE A 126 -1.56 -4.51 -8.24
C ILE A 126 -2.97 -5.10 -8.37
N GLY A 127 -3.11 -6.42 -8.30
CA GLY A 127 -4.40 -7.11 -8.33
C GLY A 127 -5.33 -6.65 -7.20
N ALA A 128 -4.82 -6.53 -5.97
CA ALA A 128 -5.58 -6.03 -4.82
C ALA A 128 -6.08 -4.60 -5.07
N VAL A 129 -5.25 -3.72 -5.62
CA VAL A 129 -5.65 -2.34 -5.96
C VAL A 129 -6.73 -2.32 -7.04
N VAL A 130 -6.56 -3.09 -8.14
CA VAL A 130 -7.55 -3.17 -9.22
C VAL A 130 -8.90 -3.69 -8.70
N VAL A 131 -8.86 -4.74 -7.88
CA VAL A 131 -10.06 -5.31 -7.24
C VAL A 131 -10.71 -4.29 -6.30
N ALA A 132 -9.91 -3.55 -5.53
CA ALA A 132 -10.43 -2.55 -4.60
C ALA A 132 -11.13 -1.40 -5.32
N ILE A 133 -10.55 -0.89 -6.40
CA ILE A 133 -11.13 0.22 -7.18
C ILE A 133 -12.35 -0.23 -8.00
N SER A 134 -12.41 -1.50 -8.41
CA SER A 134 -13.53 -2.04 -9.20
C SER A 134 -14.75 -2.48 -8.37
N SER A 135 -14.69 -2.36 -7.03
CA SER A 135 -15.78 -2.77 -6.14
C SER A 135 -16.41 -1.56 -5.43
N PRO A 136 -17.55 -1.03 -5.94
CA PRO A 136 -18.25 0.11 -5.33
C PRO A 136 -18.65 -0.15 -3.87
N GLN A 137 -19.06 -1.37 -3.54
CA GLN A 137 -19.41 -1.78 -2.18
C GLN A 137 -18.22 -1.66 -1.22
N LEU A 138 -17.02 -2.03 -1.68
CA LEU A 138 -15.81 -1.95 -0.87
C LEU A 138 -15.40 -0.49 -0.62
N LEU A 139 -15.52 0.35 -1.64
CA LEU A 139 -15.27 1.79 -1.54
C LEU A 139 -16.23 2.44 -0.54
N ASP A 140 -17.50 2.07 -0.58
CA ASP A 140 -18.52 2.55 0.37
C ASP A 140 -18.21 2.09 1.80
N ASP A 141 -17.93 0.80 2.02
CA ASP A 141 -17.58 0.24 3.35
C ASP A 141 -16.33 0.89 3.99
N LEU A 142 -15.36 1.32 3.17
CA LEU A 142 -14.12 1.96 3.62
C LEU A 142 -14.18 3.50 3.60
N HIS A 143 -15.32 4.09 3.24
CA HIS A 143 -15.53 5.53 3.05
C HIS A 143 -14.49 6.14 2.08
N LEU A 144 -14.10 5.38 1.06
CA LEU A 144 -13.15 5.77 0.04
C LEU A 144 -13.88 6.30 -1.19
N ASN A 145 -13.45 7.46 -1.68
CA ASN A 145 -14.00 8.05 -2.90
C ASN A 145 -13.10 7.77 -4.10
N THR A 146 -13.71 7.42 -5.22
CA THR A 146 -13.07 7.49 -6.54
C THR A 146 -13.33 8.87 -7.12
N GLY A 147 -12.35 9.76 -7.07
CA GLY A 147 -12.57 11.13 -7.53
C GLY A 147 -11.57 12.15 -7.00
N TYR A 148 -11.85 13.42 -7.25
CA TYR A 148 -11.04 14.54 -6.78
C TYR A 148 -11.93 15.63 -6.19
N THR A 149 -11.38 16.39 -5.25
CA THR A 149 -12.00 17.63 -4.75
C THR A 149 -10.96 18.73 -4.72
N VAL A 150 -11.40 19.96 -4.95
CA VAL A 150 -10.57 21.15 -4.95
C VAL A 150 -11.17 22.18 -4.00
N GLY A 151 -10.33 22.68 -3.09
CA GLY A 151 -10.74 23.68 -2.11
C GLY A 151 -11.77 23.15 -1.11
N SER A 152 -11.72 21.85 -0.77
CA SER A 152 -12.65 21.24 0.17
C SER A 152 -12.22 21.45 1.62
N ILE A 153 -13.17 21.83 2.46
CA ILE A 153 -13.02 21.91 3.91
C ILE A 153 -14.29 21.37 4.56
N THR A 154 -14.11 20.46 5.51
CA THR A 154 -15.19 19.93 6.34
C THR A 154 -14.91 20.30 7.79
N THR A 155 -15.87 20.98 8.42
CA THR A 155 -15.80 21.36 9.84
C THR A 155 -17.10 20.95 10.52
N GLY A 156 -17.07 20.61 11.79
CA GLY A 156 -18.29 20.31 12.54
C GLY A 156 -18.04 19.45 13.76
N GLY A 157 -18.78 19.73 14.83
CA GLY A 157 -18.80 19.03 16.11
C GLY A 157 -19.69 17.78 16.09
N SER A 158 -20.35 17.48 17.21
CA SER A 158 -21.20 16.29 17.36
C SER A 158 -22.58 16.43 16.71
N GLU A 159 -23.05 17.66 16.52
CA GLU A 159 -24.41 17.99 16.11
C GLU A 159 -24.47 18.85 14.84
N ASP A 160 -23.34 19.43 14.44
CA ASP A 160 -23.17 20.31 13.30
C ASP A 160 -22.19 19.73 12.27
N TRP A 161 -22.45 20.05 11.01
CA TRP A 161 -21.65 19.62 9.87
C TRP A 161 -21.68 20.67 8.76
N HIS A 162 -20.51 21.26 8.52
CA HIS A 162 -20.27 22.26 7.50
C HIS A 162 -19.35 21.66 6.44
N VAL A 163 -19.82 21.64 5.20
CA VAL A 163 -19.08 21.16 4.03
C VAL A 163 -18.97 22.31 3.04
N ARG A 164 -17.74 22.68 2.68
CA ARG A 164 -17.49 23.67 1.63
C ARG A 164 -16.51 23.10 0.65
N TYR A 165 -16.79 23.24 -0.64
CA TYR A 165 -15.87 22.85 -1.70
C TYR A 165 -16.08 23.72 -2.94
N SER A 166 -15.02 23.92 -3.72
CA SER A 166 -15.12 24.68 -4.97
C SER A 166 -15.55 23.76 -6.13
N THR A 167 -14.84 22.65 -6.32
CA THR A 167 -15.16 21.66 -7.36
C THR A 167 -14.94 20.27 -6.81
N ALA A 168 -15.87 19.36 -7.08
CA ALA A 168 -15.75 17.94 -6.79
C ALA A 168 -16.14 17.14 -8.05
N SER A 169 -15.55 15.96 -8.20
CA SER A 169 -15.97 15.02 -9.25
C SER A 169 -17.35 14.44 -8.95
N ASP A 170 -18.11 14.13 -10.00
CA ASP A 170 -19.40 13.45 -9.85
C ASP A 170 -19.23 12.10 -9.15
N GLY A 171 -20.15 11.80 -8.21
CA GLY A 171 -20.11 10.63 -7.35
C GLY A 171 -19.20 10.75 -6.12
N TYR A 172 -18.59 11.91 -5.87
CA TYR A 172 -17.79 12.12 -4.65
C TYR A 172 -18.71 12.22 -3.42
N ARG A 173 -18.38 11.47 -2.36
CA ARG A 173 -19.20 11.40 -1.13
C ARG A 173 -18.49 11.96 0.09
N TYR A 174 -19.15 12.80 0.86
CA TYR A 174 -18.68 13.22 2.19
C TYR A 174 -19.46 12.50 3.27
N TYR A 175 -18.78 11.98 4.29
CA TYR A 175 -19.40 11.21 5.37
C TYR A 175 -19.32 11.95 6.71
N LYS A 176 -20.39 11.88 7.50
CA LYS A 176 -20.43 12.36 8.88
C LYS A 176 -21.36 11.50 9.71
N THR A 177 -20.93 11.07 10.88
CA THR A 177 -21.80 10.39 11.84
C THR A 177 -22.30 11.39 12.88
N LEU A 178 -23.61 11.50 13.04
CA LEU A 178 -24.28 12.23 14.12
C LEU A 178 -24.80 11.23 15.18
N THR A 179 -24.99 11.71 16.41
CA THR A 179 -25.61 10.92 17.48
C THR A 179 -26.97 11.53 17.80
N LEU A 180 -28.02 10.75 17.61
CA LEU A 180 -29.40 11.09 17.95
C LEU A 180 -29.70 10.61 19.37
N GLU A 181 -30.21 11.51 20.21
CA GLU A 181 -30.70 11.14 21.55
C GLU A 181 -32.20 10.82 21.48
N ASP A 182 -33.01 11.75 20.97
CA ASP A 182 -34.47 11.63 20.85
C ASP A 182 -34.95 12.00 19.42
N PRO A 183 -35.19 11.02 18.53
CA PRO A 183 -35.53 11.26 17.11
C PRO A 183 -36.83 12.05 16.90
N SER A 184 -37.82 11.90 17.78
CA SER A 184 -39.12 12.57 17.68
C SER A 184 -39.11 14.03 18.15
N ARG A 185 -38.00 14.49 18.73
CA ARG A 185 -37.84 15.88 19.20
C ARG A 185 -36.76 16.63 18.43
N GLN A 186 -35.97 15.92 17.63
CA GLN A 186 -34.85 16.47 16.87
C GLN A 186 -35.21 16.59 15.39
N GLN A 187 -34.84 17.72 14.79
CA GLN A 187 -35.01 18.00 13.37
C GLN A 187 -33.65 18.32 12.76
N LEU A 188 -33.48 17.96 11.49
CA LEU A 188 -32.26 18.23 10.76
C LEU A 188 -32.47 19.49 9.91
N SER A 189 -31.76 20.56 10.26
CA SER A 189 -31.78 21.84 9.55
C SER A 189 -30.69 21.83 8.49
N ILE A 190 -31.10 21.91 7.23
CA ILE A 190 -30.22 21.89 6.05
C ILE A 190 -30.24 23.25 5.37
N GLN A 191 -29.06 23.85 5.23
CA GLN A 191 -28.84 25.06 4.46
C GLN A 191 -27.83 24.76 3.35
N VAL A 192 -28.25 24.91 2.09
CA VAL A 192 -27.39 24.70 0.93
C VAL A 192 -27.39 25.92 0.04
N ASP A 193 -26.19 26.37 -0.30
CA ASP A 193 -25.90 27.42 -1.26
C ASP A 193 -24.99 26.80 -2.33
N CYS A 194 -25.53 26.61 -3.54
CA CYS A 194 -24.82 26.01 -4.68
C CYS A 194 -25.17 26.74 -5.98
N GLU A 195 -24.19 26.92 -6.86
CA GLU A 195 -24.39 27.57 -8.16
C GLU A 195 -25.12 26.66 -9.17
N GLU A 196 -24.91 25.34 -9.06
CA GLU A 196 -25.48 24.31 -9.93
C GLU A 196 -26.23 23.27 -9.09
N SER A 197 -27.42 22.82 -9.55
CA SER A 197 -28.20 21.77 -8.90
C SER A 197 -27.59 20.40 -9.14
N GLY A 198 -27.46 19.58 -8.10
CA GLY A 198 -26.87 18.24 -8.19
C GLY A 198 -26.23 17.81 -6.88
N LEU A 199 -26.96 17.94 -5.76
CA LEU A 199 -26.48 17.56 -4.44
C LEU A 199 -27.50 16.64 -3.76
N VAL A 200 -27.07 15.44 -3.38
CA VAL A 200 -27.92 14.42 -2.77
C VAL A 200 -27.39 14.07 -1.38
N LEU A 201 -28.26 14.04 -0.38
CA LEU A 201 -27.93 13.56 0.96
C LEU A 201 -28.63 12.24 1.23
N TYR A 202 -27.85 11.26 1.66
CA TYR A 202 -28.32 9.98 2.13
C TYR A 202 -28.23 9.95 3.66
N LEU A 203 -29.34 9.57 4.30
CA LEU A 203 -29.47 9.32 5.73
C LEU A 203 -29.45 7.81 5.94
N ARG A 204 -28.42 7.28 6.59
CA ARG A 204 -28.22 5.85 6.80
C ARG A 204 -28.24 5.49 8.28
N GLN A 205 -29.06 4.52 8.64
CA GLN A 205 -29.10 3.95 9.99
C GLN A 205 -29.33 2.43 9.94
N GLY A 206 -28.26 1.65 10.11
CA GLY A 206 -28.33 0.21 9.96
C GLY A 206 -28.65 -0.17 8.51
N GLU A 207 -29.76 -0.88 8.29
CA GLU A 207 -30.25 -1.24 6.94
C GLU A 207 -31.23 -0.21 6.35
N TYR A 208 -31.59 0.83 7.10
CA TYR A 208 -32.48 1.88 6.62
C TYR A 208 -31.68 3.00 5.94
N GLU A 209 -31.98 3.26 4.68
CA GLU A 209 -31.39 4.34 3.88
C GLU A 209 -32.50 5.20 3.28
N GLU A 210 -32.41 6.51 3.51
CA GLU A 210 -33.32 7.49 2.95
C GLU A 210 -32.55 8.55 2.15
N GLN A 211 -33.03 8.86 0.96
CA GLN A 211 -32.37 9.76 0.01
C GLN A 211 -33.15 11.08 -0.09
N LEU A 212 -32.44 12.20 0.08
CA LEU A 212 -32.96 13.56 -0.07
C LEU A 212 -32.17 14.33 -1.12
N GLU A 213 -32.87 14.82 -2.14
CA GLU A 213 -32.28 15.68 -3.17
C GLU A 213 -32.30 17.15 -2.72
N ILE A 214 -31.22 17.57 -2.04
CA ILE A 214 -31.20 18.87 -1.36
C ILE A 214 -31.15 20.05 -2.31
N SER A 215 -30.56 19.89 -3.49
CA SER A 215 -30.45 20.96 -4.50
C SER A 215 -31.79 21.51 -5.01
N SER A 216 -32.90 20.86 -4.69
CA SER A 216 -34.26 21.29 -5.09
C SER A 216 -34.98 22.15 -4.04
N PHE A 217 -34.48 22.21 -2.80
CA PHE A 217 -35.18 22.90 -1.70
C PHE A 217 -34.76 24.37 -1.57
N SER A 218 -35.71 25.24 -1.17
CA SER A 218 -35.36 26.59 -0.72
C SER A 218 -34.84 26.54 0.72
N ALA A 219 -33.60 26.96 0.94
CA ALA A 219 -33.00 26.99 2.27
C ALA A 219 -33.68 28.01 3.22
N PRO A 220 -33.79 27.74 4.53
CA PRO A 220 -33.46 26.48 5.22
C PRO A 220 -34.57 25.42 5.08
N TYR A 221 -34.17 24.18 4.85
CA TYR A 221 -35.07 23.02 4.83
C TYR A 221 -34.97 22.27 6.15
N HIS A 222 -36.12 22.02 6.80
CA HIS A 222 -36.20 21.27 8.05
C HIS A 222 -36.76 19.87 7.77
N TYR A 223 -35.97 18.85 8.10
CA TYR A 223 -36.34 17.46 7.94
C TYR A 223 -36.62 16.79 9.29
N THR A 224 -37.79 16.16 9.43
CA THR A 224 -38.20 15.44 10.65
C THR A 224 -37.65 14.03 10.66
N LEU A 225 -36.99 13.63 11.76
CA LEU A 225 -36.31 12.32 11.89
C LEU A 225 -37.23 11.20 12.43
N ASP A 226 -38.55 11.32 12.22
CA ASP A 226 -39.56 10.43 12.81
C ASP A 226 -39.41 8.95 12.39
N GLY A 227 -38.71 8.68 11.28
CA GLY A 227 -38.39 7.33 10.80
C GLY A 227 -37.17 6.67 11.44
N PHE A 228 -36.36 7.42 12.19
CA PHE A 228 -35.08 6.97 12.74
C PHE A 228 -35.16 6.61 14.23
N LYS A 229 -34.27 5.73 14.68
CA LYS A 229 -34.13 5.33 16.09
C LYS A 229 -33.04 6.18 16.78
N GLY A 230 -33.09 6.29 18.10
CA GLY A 230 -32.01 6.89 18.88
C GLY A 230 -30.71 6.11 18.68
N GLY A 231 -29.58 6.81 18.57
CA GLY A 231 -28.27 6.23 18.31
C GLY A 231 -27.51 6.92 17.17
N LYS A 232 -26.57 6.20 16.55
CA LYS A 232 -25.74 6.75 15.48
C LYS A 232 -26.55 6.86 14.18
N LEU A 233 -26.50 8.02 13.56
CA LEU A 233 -27.04 8.31 12.22
C LEU A 233 -25.87 8.70 11.32
N GLU A 234 -25.74 8.05 10.18
CA GLU A 234 -24.72 8.39 9.19
C GLU A 234 -25.30 9.27 8.09
N LEU A 235 -24.67 10.41 7.88
CA LEU A 235 -24.95 11.34 6.79
C LEU A 235 -23.93 11.12 5.68
N CYS A 236 -24.41 10.90 4.45
CA CYS A 236 -23.58 10.79 3.27
C CYS A 236 -24.02 11.81 2.22
N LEU A 237 -23.18 12.81 1.93
CA LEU A 237 -23.45 13.85 0.95
C LEU A 237 -22.75 13.52 -0.37
N GLU A 238 -23.50 13.19 -1.41
CA GLU A 238 -23.01 12.86 -2.76
C GLU A 238 -23.15 14.05 -3.71
N VAL A 239 -22.05 14.35 -4.41
CA VAL A 239 -21.99 15.41 -5.43
C VAL A 239 -22.32 14.83 -6.81
N GLN A 240 -23.33 15.39 -7.48
CA GLN A 240 -23.75 15.04 -8.85
C GLN A 240 -23.71 16.28 -9.76
N GLY A 241 -22.56 16.97 -9.78
CA GLY A 241 -22.32 18.14 -10.63
C GLY A 241 -22.38 19.50 -9.94
N ALA A 242 -22.81 19.58 -8.67
CA ALA A 242 -22.86 20.84 -7.94
C ALA A 242 -21.46 21.47 -7.76
N LYS A 243 -21.32 22.77 -8.06
CA LYS A 243 -20.09 23.55 -7.89
C LYS A 243 -20.24 24.66 -6.85
N ASN A 244 -19.09 25.13 -6.34
CA ASN A 244 -18.95 26.21 -5.36
C ASN A 244 -19.96 26.10 -4.21
N THR A 245 -20.05 24.90 -3.64
CA THR A 245 -21.11 24.56 -2.71
C THR A 245 -20.70 24.87 -1.27
N LYS A 246 -21.64 25.47 -0.53
CA LYS A 246 -21.63 25.55 0.93
C LYS A 246 -22.86 24.84 1.45
N CYS A 247 -22.63 23.78 2.21
CA CYS A 247 -23.67 22.97 2.82
C CYS A 247 -23.46 22.99 4.32
N ASP A 248 -24.42 23.55 5.05
CA ASP A 248 -24.44 23.64 6.50
C ASP A 248 -25.62 22.82 7.01
N ILE A 249 -25.31 21.75 7.75
CA ILE A 249 -26.26 20.82 8.33
C ILE A 249 -26.12 20.90 9.85
N SER A 250 -27.23 21.08 10.56
CA SER A 250 -27.25 21.13 12.02
C SER A 250 -28.44 20.36 12.58
N LEU A 251 -28.21 19.65 13.68
CA LEU A 251 -29.25 19.02 14.48
C LEU A 251 -29.87 20.08 15.40
N TRP A 252 -31.20 20.18 15.40
CA TRP A 252 -32.00 21.12 16.19
C TRP A 252 -33.01 20.38 17.05
#